data_AF-A0A7S0V9Z1-F1
#
_entry.id   AF-A0A7S0V9Z1-F1
#
_cell.length_a   1.000
_cell.length_b   1.000
_cell.length_c   1.000
_cell.angle_alpha   90.00
_cell.angle_beta   90.00
_cell.angle_gamma   90.00
#
_symmetry.space_group_name_H-M   'P 1'
#
loop_
_entity.id
_entity.type
_entity.pdbx_description
1 polymer ?
#
loop_
_entity_poly.entity_id
_entity_poly.type
_entity_poly.pdbx_seq_one_letter_code
_entity_poly.pdbx_strand_id
1 'polypeptide(L)'
;AGHEGPCEVTFMVANPLPADGQVLVRLPPGFSLRRPVLAQAVAGIDGLLAVRGISENGTLLALDRLLGTEAPSATQVTLNITGLANRPSAGPTGPFHVQTRTRAGGLV
;
A
#
# COMPACT_ATOMS: atom_id res chain seq x y z
N ALA A 1 -20.70 -8.62 12.62
CA ALA A 1 -19.91 -7.41 12.95
C ALA A 1 -18.49 -7.61 12.43
N GLY A 2 -17.92 -6.60 11.77
CA GLY A 2 -16.63 -6.66 11.07
C GLY A 2 -16.79 -7.01 9.59
N HIS A 3 -17.04 -6.03 8.73
CA HIS A 3 -16.96 -6.24 7.28
C HIS A 3 -15.48 -6.11 6.88
N GLU A 4 -14.89 -7.22 6.44
CA GLU A 4 -13.60 -7.25 5.76
C GLU A 4 -13.86 -6.87 4.31
N GLY A 5 -13.58 -5.61 3.96
CA GLY A 5 -13.78 -5.09 2.60
C GLY A 5 -12.43 -4.82 1.93
N PRO A 6 -12.34 -4.99 0.59
CA PRO A 6 -11.21 -4.44 -0.16
C PRO A 6 -11.12 -2.92 0.06
N CYS A 7 -9.91 -2.42 0.25
CA CYS A 7 -9.63 -1.00 0.33
C CYS A 7 -8.82 -0.58 -0.88
N GLU A 8 -9.33 0.42 -1.58
CA GLU A 8 -8.62 1.05 -2.67
C GLU A 8 -7.76 2.19 -2.14
N VAL A 9 -6.47 2.16 -2.46
CA VAL A 9 -5.51 3.20 -2.12
C VAL A 9 -4.97 3.78 -3.43
N THR A 10 -5.24 5.06 -3.66
CA THR A 10 -4.74 5.78 -4.82
C THR A 10 -3.72 6.83 -4.39
N PHE A 11 -2.58 6.86 -5.06
CA PHE A 11 -1.53 7.84 -4.82
C PHE A 11 -0.81 8.20 -6.13
N MET A 12 -0.07 9.29 -6.12
CA MET A 12 0.76 9.72 -7.23
C MET A 12 2.22 9.46 -6.90
N VAL A 13 2.95 8.85 -7.83
CA VAL A 13 4.38 8.59 -7.71
C VAL A 13 5.13 9.92 -7.78
N ALA A 14 5.79 10.33 -6.68
CA ALA A 14 6.49 11.61 -6.63
C ALA A 14 7.77 11.60 -7.47
N ASN A 15 8.54 10.51 -7.38
CA ASN A 15 9.77 10.27 -8.11
C ASN A 15 9.72 8.90 -8.77
N PRO A 16 10.42 8.68 -9.92
CA PRO A 16 10.36 7.42 -10.65
C PRO A 16 10.53 6.21 -9.72
N LEU A 17 9.56 5.31 -9.75
CA LEU A 17 9.54 4.10 -8.93
C LEU A 17 10.20 2.96 -9.71
N PRO A 18 11.36 2.43 -9.27
CA PRO A 18 12.05 1.35 -9.96
C PRO A 18 11.21 0.07 -10.08
N ALA A 19 11.62 -0.79 -11.01
CA ALA A 19 11.04 -2.12 -11.25
C ALA A 19 10.97 -3.01 -9.99
N ASP A 20 11.97 -2.88 -9.10
CA ASP A 20 12.11 -3.58 -7.82
C ASP A 20 11.88 -2.65 -6.60
N GLY A 21 11.13 -1.56 -6.81
CA GLY A 21 10.83 -0.57 -5.78
C GLY A 21 9.95 -1.11 -4.64
N GLN A 22 9.91 -0.36 -3.53
CA GLN A 22 9.07 -0.67 -2.38
C GLN A 22 7.94 0.34 -2.23
N VAL A 23 6.76 -0.17 -1.87
CA VAL A 23 5.60 0.66 -1.52
C VAL A 23 5.29 0.47 -0.05
N LEU A 24 5.30 1.56 0.70
CA LEU A 24 4.98 1.60 2.12
C LEU A 24 3.61 2.29 2.29
N VAL A 25 2.62 1.53 2.72
CA VAL A 25 1.26 2.04 2.96
C VAL A 25 1.05 2.15 4.46
N ARG A 26 0.89 3.38 4.97
CA ARG A 26 0.55 3.62 6.37
C ARG A 26 -0.94 3.93 6.51
N LEU A 27 -1.62 3.06 7.22
CA LEU A 27 -3.04 3.19 7.53
C LEU A 27 -3.28 4.28 8.58
N PRO A 28 -4.41 5.00 8.47
CA PRO A 28 -4.82 5.95 9.48
C PRO A 28 -5.18 5.22 10.79
N PRO A 29 -5.08 5.93 11.94
CA PRO A 29 -5.43 5.36 13.23
C PRO A 29 -6.89 4.86 13.24
N GLY A 30 -7.10 3.65 13.75
CA GLY A 30 -8.42 2.99 13.77
C GLY A 30 -8.59 1.89 12.72
N PHE A 31 -7.64 1.74 11.80
CA PHE A 31 -7.55 0.61 10.89
C PHE A 31 -6.41 -0.31 11.31
N SER A 32 -6.63 -1.61 11.15
CA SER A 32 -5.58 -2.61 11.35
C SER A 32 -5.65 -3.69 10.29
N LEU A 33 -4.47 -4.15 9.89
CA LEU A 33 -4.30 -5.27 8.97
C LEU A 33 -4.45 -6.58 9.73
N ARG A 34 -5.28 -7.48 9.20
CA ARG A 34 -5.40 -8.87 9.64
C ARG A 34 -4.87 -9.77 8.54
N ARG A 35 -4.08 -10.77 8.94
CA ARG A 35 -3.57 -11.78 8.01
C ARG A 35 -4.69 -12.77 7.66
N PRO A 36 -4.78 -13.23 6.39
CA PRO A 36 -3.90 -12.90 5.27
C PRO A 36 -4.21 -11.52 4.67
N VAL A 37 -3.15 -10.78 4.32
CA VAL A 37 -3.23 -9.51 3.57
C VAL A 37 -2.77 -9.77 2.15
N LEU A 38 -3.53 -9.29 1.17
CA LEU A 38 -3.13 -9.29 -0.23
C LEU A 38 -3.18 -7.86 -0.75
N ALA A 39 -2.25 -7.52 -1.63
CA ALA A 39 -2.24 -6.24 -2.32
C ALA A 39 -2.06 -6.50 -3.82
N GLN A 40 -2.85 -5.81 -4.64
CA GLN A 40 -2.80 -5.91 -6.08
C GLN A 40 -2.79 -4.51 -6.69
N ALA A 41 -1.95 -4.30 -7.69
CA ALA A 41 -2.01 -3.10 -8.50
C ALA A 41 -3.21 -3.20 -9.44
N VAL A 42 -4.08 -2.19 -9.40
CA VAL A 42 -5.23 -2.03 -10.30
C VAL A 42 -4.85 -1.15 -11.50
N ALA A 43 -4.00 -0.15 -11.26
CA ALA A 43 -3.52 0.79 -12.29
C ALA A 43 -2.17 1.39 -11.92
N GLY A 44 -1.46 1.90 -12.94
CA GLY A 44 -0.25 2.73 -12.79
C GLY A 44 1.07 1.98 -12.64
N ILE A 45 1.05 0.75 -12.12
CA ILE A 45 2.25 -0.09 -12.02
C ILE A 45 1.95 -1.52 -12.48
N ASP A 46 2.93 -2.14 -13.14
CA ASP A 46 2.95 -3.56 -13.49
C ASP A 46 3.76 -4.39 -12.48
N GLY A 47 3.85 -5.69 -12.73
CA GLY A 47 4.56 -6.63 -11.87
C GLY A 47 3.70 -7.18 -10.74
N LEU A 48 4.35 -7.96 -9.87
CA LEU A 48 3.73 -8.60 -8.71
C LEU A 48 4.02 -7.77 -7.46
N LEU A 49 3.02 -7.60 -6.60
CA LEU A 49 3.18 -7.03 -5.27
C LEU A 49 3.22 -8.16 -4.25
N ALA A 50 4.33 -8.26 -3.52
CA ALA A 50 4.51 -9.21 -2.44
C ALA A 50 4.45 -8.49 -1.10
N VAL A 51 3.66 -9.01 -0.15
CA VAL A 51 3.66 -8.50 1.23
C VAL A 51 4.98 -8.86 1.88
N ARG A 52 5.84 -7.86 2.05
CA ARG A 52 7.12 -8.00 2.74
C ARG A 52 6.94 -8.11 4.25
N GLY A 53 6.03 -7.31 4.79
CA GLY A 53 5.82 -7.25 6.23
C GLY A 53 4.68 -6.33 6.62
N ILE A 54 4.18 -6.57 7.83
CA ILE A 54 3.18 -5.75 8.50
C ILE A 54 3.78 -5.37 9.85
N SER A 55 3.70 -4.11 10.25
CA SER A 55 4.15 -3.68 11.58
C SER A 55 3.35 -4.36 12.69
N GLU A 56 3.93 -4.47 13.88
CA GLU A 56 3.29 -5.14 15.03
C GLU A 56 1.92 -4.54 15.39
N ASN A 57 1.76 -3.23 15.20
CA ASN A 57 0.49 -2.53 15.42
C ASN A 57 -0.51 -2.63 14.24
N GLY A 58 -0.16 -3.32 13.16
CA GLY A 58 -1.02 -3.52 11.99
C GLY A 58 -1.29 -2.26 11.16
N THR A 59 -0.54 -1.18 11.35
CA THR A 59 -0.78 0.11 10.69
C THR A 59 0.13 0.38 9.50
N LEU A 60 1.22 -0.39 9.34
CA LEU A 60 2.15 -0.23 8.23
C LEU A 60 2.20 -1.52 7.42
N LEU A 61 1.94 -1.40 6.12
CA LEU A 61 2.12 -2.47 5.15
C LEU A 61 3.32 -2.15 4.27
N ALA A 62 4.28 -3.05 4.23
CA ALA A 62 5.40 -3.00 3.31
C ALA A 62 5.18 -3.98 2.16
N LEU A 63 5.24 -3.46 0.93
CA LEU A 63 5.12 -4.24 -0.30
C LEU A 63 6.42 -4.16 -1.09
N ASP A 64 6.91 -5.31 -1.55
CA ASP A 64 7.95 -5.39 -2.56
C ASP A 64 7.28 -5.51 -3.94
N ARG A 65 7.68 -4.65 -4.88
CA ARG A 65 7.34 -4.81 -6.29
C ARG A 65 8.35 -5.74 -6.95
N LEU A 66 7.88 -6.73 -7.68
CA LEU A 66 8.69 -7.75 -8.34
C LEU A 66 8.32 -7.81 -9.82
N LEU A 67 9.32 -7.97 -10.69
CA LEU A 67 9.14 -8.17 -12.13
C LEU A 67 8.39 -7.01 -12.83
N GLY A 68 8.47 -5.81 -12.28
CA GLY A 68 7.88 -4.61 -12.90
C GLY A 68 8.81 -3.91 -13.88
N THR A 69 8.31 -2.84 -14.47
CA THR A 69 9.07 -1.81 -15.17
C THR A 69 9.09 -0.52 -14.34
N GLU A 70 10.03 0.38 -14.64
CA GLU A 70 10.08 1.69 -13.97
C GLU A 70 8.77 2.45 -14.24
N ALA A 71 8.14 2.94 -13.17
CA ALA A 71 7.01 3.85 -13.29
C ALA A 71 7.50 5.30 -13.16
N PRO A 72 7.29 6.17 -14.17
CA PRO A 72 7.73 7.55 -14.12
C PRO A 72 7.12 8.35 -12.96
N SER A 73 7.71 9.50 -12.63
CA SER A 73 7.05 10.47 -11.74
C SER A 73 5.71 10.93 -12.33
N ALA A 74 4.83 11.41 -11.45
CA ALA A 74 3.44 11.76 -11.73
C ALA A 74 2.55 10.60 -12.22
N THR A 75 3.05 9.36 -12.22
CA THR A 75 2.20 8.19 -12.49
C THR A 75 1.20 8.01 -11.36
N GLN A 76 -0.09 7.99 -11.68
CA GLN A 76 -1.15 7.67 -10.74
C GLN A 76 -1.25 6.16 -10.55
N VAL A 77 -1.10 5.70 -9.31
CA VAL A 77 -1.11 4.30 -8.93
C VAL A 77 -2.33 4.03 -8.07
N THR A 78 -3.04 2.96 -8.40
CA THR A 78 -4.19 2.48 -7.62
C THR A 78 -3.91 1.05 -7.17
N LEU A 79 -3.98 0.81 -5.87
CA LEU A 79 -3.81 -0.48 -5.24
C LEU A 79 -5.12 -0.93 -4.61
N ASN A 80 -5.44 -2.20 -4.77
CA ASN A 80 -6.50 -2.86 -4.01
C ASN A 80 -5.87 -3.73 -2.92
N ILE A 81 -6.20 -3.46 -1.67
CA ILE A 81 -5.65 -4.14 -0.49
C ILE A 81 -6.79 -4.86 0.25
N THR A 82 -6.64 -6.16 0.49
CA THR A 82 -7.58 -6.97 1.28
C THR A 82 -6.98 -7.32 2.65
N GLY A 83 -7.80 -7.87 3.55
CA GLY A 83 -7.38 -8.17 4.92
C GLY A 83 -7.38 -6.93 5.84
N LEU A 84 -8.15 -5.91 5.49
CA LEU A 84 -8.36 -4.73 6.34
C LEU A 84 -9.55 -4.97 7.27
N ALA A 85 -9.28 -4.97 8.58
CA ALA A 85 -10.33 -4.96 9.57
C ALA A 85 -10.82 -3.52 9.79
N ASN A 86 -12.09 -3.28 9.50
CA ASN A 86 -12.72 -1.99 9.72
C ASN A 86 -12.96 -1.74 11.23
N ARG A 87 -12.92 -0.49 11.68
CA ARG A 87 -13.29 -0.10 13.06
C ARG A 87 -14.74 -0.56 13.35
N PRO A 88 -15.10 -0.99 14.57
CA PRO A 88 -16.50 -1.33 14.91
C PRO A 88 -17.48 -0.14 14.86
N SER A 89 -17.05 1.04 14.42
CA SER A 89 -17.86 2.25 14.31
C SER A 89 -17.47 3.03 13.05
N ALA A 90 -18.47 3.33 12.22
CA ALA A 90 -18.31 4.18 11.04
C ALA A 90 -17.99 5.61 11.49
N GLY A 91 -16.79 6.08 11.18
CA GLY A 91 -16.35 7.44 11.40
C GLY A 91 -15.41 7.85 10.27
N PRO A 92 -15.16 9.16 10.08
CA PRO A 92 -14.34 9.65 8.97
C PRO A 92 -12.97 8.97 8.97
N THR A 93 -12.60 8.37 7.84
CA THR A 93 -11.24 7.87 7.61
C THR A 93 -10.31 9.07 7.51
N GLY A 94 -9.42 9.23 8.50
CA GLY A 94 -8.33 10.19 8.39
C GLY A 94 -7.43 9.92 7.17
N PRO A 95 -6.54 10.85 6.79
CA PRO A 95 -5.74 10.71 5.57
C PRO A 95 -4.80 9.49 5.66
N PHE A 96 -4.74 8.71 4.57
CA PHE A 96 -3.72 7.68 4.38
C PHE A 96 -2.39 8.35 4.06
N HIS A 97 -1.31 7.94 4.74
CA HIS A 97 0.05 8.37 4.40
C HIS A 97 0.73 7.29 3.58
N VAL A 98 0.99 7.56 2.31
CA VAL A 98 1.70 6.65 1.40
C VAL A 98 3.11 7.16 1.17
N GLN A 99 4.10 6.27 1.26
CA GLN A 99 5.49 6.59 1.04
C GLN A 99 6.15 5.55 0.13
N THR A 100 6.84 6.01 -0.91
CA THR A 100 7.67 5.19 -1.80
C THR A 100 9.13 5.23 -1.37
N ARG A 101 9.84 4.11 -1.48
CA ARG A 101 11.26 4.03 -1.08
C ARG A 101 12.05 3.17 -2.06
N THR A 102 13.28 3.58 -2.36
CA THR A 102 14.23 2.72 -3.07
C THR A 102 14.70 1.57 -2.18
N ARG A 103 15.15 0.46 -2.77
CA ARG A 103 15.75 -0.68 -2.05
C ARG A 103 16.93 -0.27 -1.15
N ALA A 104 17.68 0.76 -1.55
CA ALA A 104 18.82 1.32 -0.81
C ALA A 104 18.42 2.22 0.38
N GLY A 105 17.14 2.58 0.48
CA GLY A 105 16.62 3.34 1.60
C GLY A 105 16.45 4.84 1.42
N GLY A 106 16.80 5.34 0.24
CA GLY A 106 16.47 6.71 -0.15
C GLY A 106 14.97 6.89 -0.30
N LEU A 107 14.43 7.91 0.36
CA LEU A 107 13.09 8.42 0.10
C LEU A 107 13.02 8.96 -1.32
N VAL A 108 11.94 8.60 -2.02
CA VAL A 108 11.60 9.10 -3.35
C VAL A 108 10.16 9.56 -3.28
#